data_AF-A0A7Z9XNC8-F1
#
_entry.id   AF-A0A7Z9XNC8-F1
#
_cell.length_a   1.000
_cell.length_b   1.000
_cell.length_c   1.000
_cell.angle_alpha   90.00
_cell.angle_beta   90.00
_cell.angle_gamma   90.00
#
_symmetry.space_group_name_H-M   'P 1'
#
loop_
_entity.id
_entity.type
_entity.pdbx_description
1 polymer ?
#
loop_
_entity_poly.entity_id
_entity_poly.type
_entity_poly.pdbx_seq_one_letter_code
_entity_poly.pdbx_strand_id
1 'polypeptide(L)'
;MSDQDKRILNFGDRLAIDRAVKELGNVRNAYELDQRARELASKGKPALKALLRYLDASDPALRGGLGRLAQHLDPEIAIPALRIAAMDESRSDAARLNAVMILERYLGQEIDPVLAQRIPASYDVARESGEEAIAIAETEPLVLVEYADQLLDEPPEIVQAVIQVIKDMDDPRRARLLMAVAAYGDLALQSDIISALGAIQDPLAVYALQTLWHLTTPELRPLVQRQLQKLRMVGVSIGAQGALRALWSPVNAQGYSFLWFIHAHADDPNRGDLLTLILHDESGLVYASAYPDLDLNALPMPAPKRTVHRVRMMDSHHQVLLVELDPALGLRILDEALDLLVAHEAPWPGEIVVFGHWLWAGRTLPPREVAWPNLPKPASPVDEKILSSLLEEPPFTGWIWLLPEFDALIARRQEKALRKDGSLHEEVIDILLDGANRSLLGNRLLQQARWLHLAREVKTASVALAVHRAVEAGDRDHPFIRELAWRSLISAAADRAMRRTLRMLSPD
;
A
#
# COMPACT_ATOMS: atom_id res chain seq x y z
N MET A 1 -15.80 -9.92 73.15
CA MET A 1 -14.50 -9.65 73.81
C MET A 1 -13.51 -10.63 73.19
N SER A 2 -12.66 -10.21 72.26
CA SER A 2 -11.39 -9.53 72.52
C SER A 2 -11.19 -8.29 71.65
N ASP A 3 -10.44 -7.35 72.22
CA ASP A 3 -10.38 -5.93 71.95
C ASP A 3 -9.02 -5.61 71.27
N GLN A 4 -8.94 -5.69 69.92
CA GLN A 4 -7.66 -5.50 69.20
C GLN A 4 -7.66 -4.69 67.90
N ASP A 5 -8.78 -4.20 67.37
CA ASP A 5 -8.81 -3.65 65.99
C ASP A 5 -8.88 -2.11 65.83
N LYS A 6 -8.17 -1.37 66.69
CA LYS A 6 -7.86 0.06 66.44
C LYS A 6 -6.38 0.39 66.70
N ARG A 7 -5.48 -0.25 65.95
CA ARG A 7 -4.09 0.24 65.84
C ARG A 7 -4.01 1.40 64.86
N ILE A 8 -3.82 2.61 65.39
CA ILE A 8 -3.30 3.75 64.62
C ILE A 8 -1.86 3.38 64.25
N LEU A 9 -1.56 3.20 62.95
CA LEU A 9 -0.22 2.90 62.46
C LEU A 9 0.75 4.02 62.85
N ASN A 10 1.92 3.65 63.38
CA ASN A 10 2.98 4.59 63.72
C ASN A 10 3.65 5.11 62.42
N PHE A 11 4.29 6.28 62.48
CA PHE A 11 5.00 6.88 61.34
C PHE A 11 6.05 5.91 60.73
N GLY A 12 6.70 5.11 61.58
CA GLY A 12 7.64 4.07 61.16
C GLY A 12 6.99 2.97 60.32
N ASP A 13 5.76 2.54 60.65
CA ASP A 13 5.05 1.50 59.91
C ASP A 13 4.65 1.98 58.51
N ARG A 14 4.27 3.26 58.41
CA ARG A 14 3.96 3.89 57.12
C ARG A 14 5.19 4.00 56.23
N LEU A 15 6.33 4.40 56.79
CA LEU A 15 7.60 4.48 56.06
C LEU A 15 8.07 3.10 55.58
N ALA A 16 7.87 2.07 56.40
CA ALA A 16 8.20 0.69 56.05
C ALA A 16 7.33 0.16 54.89
N ILE A 17 6.04 0.49 54.87
CA ILE A 17 5.13 0.16 53.76
C ILE A 17 5.56 0.89 52.47
N ASP A 18 5.88 2.18 52.55
CA ASP A 18 6.30 2.94 51.37
C ASP A 18 7.62 2.43 50.79
N ARG A 19 8.56 2.00 51.65
CA ARG A 19 9.79 1.35 51.20
C ARG A 19 9.51 0.00 50.53
N ALA A 20 8.66 -0.82 51.14
CA ALA A 20 8.27 -2.12 50.60
C ALA A 20 7.57 -2.00 49.23
N VAL A 21 6.73 -0.98 49.02
CA VAL A 21 6.13 -0.70 47.70
C VAL A 21 7.22 -0.37 46.67
N LYS A 22 8.15 0.54 46.99
CA LYS A 22 9.25 0.89 46.07
C LYS A 22 10.13 -0.30 45.71
N GLU A 23 10.37 -1.19 46.67
CA GLU A 23 11.18 -2.39 46.45
C GLU A 23 10.57 -3.35 45.44
N LEU A 24 9.25 -3.31 45.20
CA LEU A 24 8.62 -4.12 44.14
C LEU A 24 9.21 -3.84 42.75
N GLY A 25 9.65 -2.60 42.48
CA GLY A 25 10.27 -2.23 41.20
C GLY A 25 11.67 -2.81 41.00
N ASN A 26 12.32 -3.30 42.06
CA ASN A 26 13.68 -3.86 41.98
C ASN A 26 13.71 -5.40 41.93
N VAL A 27 12.55 -6.06 42.01
CA VAL A 27 12.46 -7.53 42.04
C VAL A 27 12.44 -8.07 40.61
N ARG A 28 13.48 -8.85 40.25
CA ARG A 28 13.63 -9.43 38.90
C ARG A 28 13.00 -10.81 38.74
N ASN A 29 12.62 -11.47 39.85
CA ASN A 29 12.02 -12.80 39.85
C ASN A 29 10.50 -12.71 40.06
N ALA A 30 9.72 -13.27 39.13
CA ALA A 30 8.26 -13.23 39.16
C ALA A 30 7.66 -13.92 40.40
N TYR A 31 8.25 -15.02 40.88
CA TYR A 31 7.80 -15.71 42.09
C TYR A 31 8.03 -14.86 43.34
N GLU A 32 9.20 -14.22 43.43
CA GLU A 32 9.55 -13.33 44.54
C GLU A 32 8.68 -12.07 44.55
N LEU A 33 8.36 -11.54 43.37
CA LEU A 33 7.46 -10.40 43.21
C LEU A 33 6.05 -10.72 43.73
N ASP A 34 5.52 -11.90 43.36
CA ASP A 34 4.19 -12.36 43.79
C ASP A 34 4.12 -12.58 45.31
N GLN A 35 5.15 -13.19 45.90
CA GLN A 35 5.23 -13.37 47.36
C GLN A 35 5.26 -12.02 48.11
N ARG A 36 6.14 -11.09 47.69
CA ARG A 36 6.23 -9.76 48.32
C ARG A 36 4.95 -8.95 48.14
N ALA A 37 4.29 -9.06 46.98
CA ALA A 37 3.00 -8.43 46.74
C ALA A 37 1.91 -8.97 47.68
N ARG A 38 1.84 -10.29 47.91
CA ARG A 38 0.92 -10.91 48.88
C ARG A 38 1.18 -10.48 50.32
N GLU A 39 2.44 -10.52 50.74
CA GLU A 39 2.84 -10.08 52.08
C GLU A 39 2.46 -8.62 52.32
N LEU A 40 2.66 -7.77 51.32
CA LEU A 40 2.29 -6.36 51.40
C LEU A 40 0.78 -6.16 51.39
N ALA A 41 0.04 -6.91 50.57
CA ALA A 41 -1.42 -6.88 50.52
C ALA A 41 -2.08 -7.31 51.84
N SER A 42 -1.45 -8.21 52.61
CA SER A 42 -1.92 -8.62 53.95
C SER A 42 -2.07 -7.44 54.93
N LYS A 43 -1.40 -6.31 54.65
CA LYS A 43 -1.51 -5.07 55.43
C LYS A 43 -2.79 -4.28 55.12
N GLY A 44 -3.61 -4.71 54.15
CA GLY A 44 -4.94 -4.17 53.85
C GLY A 44 -4.94 -2.71 53.40
N LYS A 45 -5.85 -1.89 53.96
CA LYS A 45 -6.03 -0.47 53.62
C LYS A 45 -4.73 0.37 53.60
N PRO A 46 -3.78 0.19 54.53
CA PRO A 46 -2.44 0.79 54.46
C PRO A 46 -1.67 0.53 53.16
N ALA A 47 -1.69 -0.70 52.64
CA ALA A 47 -1.04 -1.06 51.38
C ALA A 47 -1.79 -0.47 50.19
N LEU A 48 -3.12 -0.49 50.19
CA LEU A 48 -3.94 0.22 49.19
C LEU A 48 -3.61 1.72 49.14
N LYS A 49 -3.51 2.38 50.31
CA LYS A 49 -3.12 3.80 50.37
C LYS A 49 -1.72 4.05 49.81
N ALA A 50 -0.80 3.10 49.96
CA ALA A 50 0.54 3.21 49.40
C ALA A 50 0.53 2.99 47.89
N LEU A 51 -0.19 1.98 47.39
CA LEU A 51 -0.43 1.77 45.96
C LEU A 51 -0.93 3.05 45.29
N LEU A 52 -1.99 3.67 45.85
CA LEU A 52 -2.57 4.90 45.30
C LEU A 52 -1.61 6.09 45.30
N ARG A 53 -0.60 6.13 46.17
CA ARG A 53 0.45 7.18 46.17
C ARG A 53 1.47 6.97 45.06
N TYR A 54 1.72 5.72 44.67
CA TYR A 54 2.72 5.35 43.67
C TYR A 54 2.14 5.12 42.28
N LEU A 55 0.84 5.42 42.06
CA LEU A 55 0.23 5.35 40.73
C LEU A 55 0.94 6.24 39.69
N ASP A 56 1.61 7.31 40.12
CA ASP A 56 2.35 8.21 39.23
C ASP A 56 3.78 7.72 38.90
N ALA A 57 4.13 6.48 39.26
CA ALA A 57 5.45 5.94 38.99
C ALA A 57 5.69 5.73 37.49
N SER A 58 6.79 6.29 36.97
CA SER A 58 7.23 6.10 35.57
C SER A 58 7.89 4.74 35.33
N ASP A 59 8.49 4.13 36.35
CA ASP A 59 9.19 2.84 36.29
C ASP A 59 8.23 1.68 35.90
N PRO A 60 8.41 1.03 34.73
CA PRO A 60 7.59 -0.10 34.29
C PRO A 60 7.61 -1.30 35.25
N ALA A 61 8.76 -1.56 35.90
CA ALA A 61 8.90 -2.68 36.84
C ALA A 61 8.07 -2.43 38.10
N LEU A 62 8.12 -1.21 38.62
CA LEU A 62 7.29 -0.80 39.75
C LEU A 62 5.79 -0.85 39.38
N ARG A 63 5.40 -0.39 38.18
CA ARG A 63 4.00 -0.50 37.70
C ARG A 63 3.51 -1.95 37.66
N GLY A 64 4.33 -2.86 37.14
CA GLY A 64 4.03 -4.29 37.15
C GLY A 64 3.86 -4.84 38.58
N GLY A 65 4.70 -4.38 39.51
CA GLY A 65 4.60 -4.70 40.94
C GLY A 65 3.34 -4.15 41.61
N LEU A 66 2.93 -2.93 41.29
CA LEU A 66 1.67 -2.33 41.78
C LEU A 66 0.44 -3.10 41.27
N GLY A 67 0.46 -3.56 40.03
CA GLY A 67 -0.57 -4.43 39.49
C GLY A 67 -0.66 -5.76 40.24
N ARG A 68 0.48 -6.40 40.53
CA ARG A 68 0.51 -7.62 41.36
C ARG A 68 0.03 -7.38 42.78
N LEU A 69 0.39 -6.25 43.39
CA LEU A 69 -0.12 -5.84 44.69
C LEU A 69 -1.65 -5.71 44.67
N ALA A 70 -2.21 -5.08 43.63
CA ALA A 70 -3.65 -4.93 43.47
C ALA A 70 -4.39 -6.28 43.44
N GLN A 71 -3.84 -7.29 42.76
CA GLN A 71 -4.45 -8.63 42.65
C GLN A 71 -4.65 -9.33 43.99
N HIS A 72 -3.80 -9.03 44.98
CA HIS A 72 -3.85 -9.66 46.30
C HIS A 72 -4.58 -8.82 47.34
N LEU A 73 -4.93 -7.56 47.01
CA LEU A 73 -5.76 -6.72 47.86
C LEU A 73 -7.23 -7.16 47.77
N ASP A 74 -7.98 -6.91 48.84
CA ASP A 74 -9.40 -7.18 48.88
C ASP A 74 -10.13 -6.41 47.73
N PRO A 75 -10.80 -7.12 46.81
CA PRO A 75 -11.44 -6.51 45.65
C PRO A 75 -12.52 -5.48 46.03
N GLU A 76 -13.22 -5.69 47.15
CA GLU A 76 -14.30 -4.81 47.62
C GLU A 76 -13.80 -3.41 47.99
N ILE A 77 -12.50 -3.28 48.29
CA ILE A 77 -11.86 -1.99 48.61
C ILE A 77 -10.95 -1.48 47.50
N ALA A 78 -10.28 -2.37 46.76
CA ALA A 78 -9.29 -1.99 45.75
C ALA A 78 -9.97 -1.45 44.48
N ILE A 79 -11.02 -2.12 44.00
CA ILE A 79 -11.72 -1.74 42.76
C ILE A 79 -12.37 -0.36 42.91
N PRO A 80 -13.18 -0.06 43.94
CA PRO A 80 -13.77 1.28 44.08
C PRO A 80 -12.72 2.38 44.23
N ALA A 81 -11.63 2.12 44.94
CA ALA A 81 -10.57 3.12 45.15
C ALA A 81 -9.79 3.43 43.87
N LEU A 82 -9.53 2.44 43.02
CA LEU A 82 -8.90 2.63 41.72
C LEU A 82 -9.82 3.31 40.72
N ARG A 83 -11.13 3.01 40.73
CA ARG A 83 -12.12 3.74 39.92
C ARG A 83 -12.16 5.22 40.29
N ILE A 84 -12.18 5.53 41.59
CA ILE A 84 -12.09 6.91 42.08
C ILE A 84 -10.78 7.55 41.60
N ALA A 85 -9.64 6.86 41.70
CA ALA A 85 -8.35 7.39 41.27
C ALA A 85 -8.27 7.63 39.75
N ALA A 86 -8.94 6.83 38.93
CA ALA A 86 -9.04 7.03 37.48
C ALA A 86 -9.91 8.26 37.12
N MET A 87 -10.96 8.51 37.91
CA MET A 87 -11.90 9.63 37.74
C MET A 87 -11.43 10.96 38.34
N ASP A 88 -10.44 10.93 39.23
CA ASP A 88 -10.01 12.08 40.00
C ASP A 88 -9.13 13.01 39.13
N GLU A 89 -9.74 14.06 38.59
CA GLU A 89 -9.09 15.10 37.77
C GLU A 89 -7.97 15.86 38.51
N SER A 90 -7.86 15.72 39.84
CA SER A 90 -6.76 16.31 40.62
C SER A 90 -5.47 15.47 40.61
N ARG A 91 -5.52 14.24 40.11
CA ARG A 91 -4.36 13.36 39.93
C ARG A 91 -3.71 13.58 38.57
N SER A 92 -2.41 13.29 38.48
CA SER A 92 -1.69 13.27 37.21
C SER A 92 -2.31 12.26 36.24
N ASP A 93 -2.15 12.51 34.94
CA ASP A 93 -2.68 11.62 33.91
C ASP A 93 -2.02 10.24 33.93
N ALA A 94 -0.73 10.16 34.25
CA ALA A 94 -0.04 8.90 34.45
C ALA A 94 -0.63 8.10 35.64
N ALA A 95 -1.01 8.76 36.74
CA ALA A 95 -1.66 8.10 37.86
C ALA A 95 -3.07 7.60 37.50
N ARG A 96 -3.82 8.37 36.70
CA ARG A 96 -5.16 8.01 36.23
C ARG A 96 -5.12 6.84 35.24
N LEU A 97 -4.18 6.85 34.29
CA LEU A 97 -3.95 5.75 33.35
C LEU A 97 -3.52 4.47 34.07
N ASN A 98 -2.54 4.55 34.96
CA ASN A 98 -2.06 3.37 35.69
C ASN A 98 -3.18 2.76 36.55
N ALA A 99 -4.11 3.57 37.07
CA ALA A 99 -5.30 3.05 37.76
C ALA A 99 -6.21 2.25 36.81
N VAL A 100 -6.45 2.73 35.59
CA VAL A 100 -7.20 2.02 34.54
C VAL A 100 -6.52 0.74 34.10
N MET A 101 -5.22 0.79 33.80
CA MET A 101 -4.45 -0.39 33.41
C MET A 101 -4.48 -1.48 34.49
N ILE A 102 -4.41 -1.10 35.77
CA ILE A 102 -4.53 -2.06 36.88
C ILE A 102 -5.93 -2.67 36.94
N LEU A 103 -6.98 -1.86 36.78
CA LEU A 103 -8.36 -2.33 36.75
C LEU A 103 -8.61 -3.36 35.64
N GLU A 104 -8.18 -3.07 34.41
CA GLU A 104 -8.39 -3.97 33.27
C GLU A 104 -7.50 -5.20 33.34
N ARG A 105 -6.19 -5.00 33.37
CA ARG A 105 -5.21 -6.08 33.15
C ARG A 105 -5.02 -6.98 34.36
N TYR A 106 -5.15 -6.44 35.56
CA TYR A 106 -4.85 -7.17 36.79
C TYR A 106 -6.11 -7.58 37.54
N LEU A 107 -7.17 -6.77 37.51
CA LEU A 107 -8.42 -7.01 38.24
C LEU A 107 -9.59 -7.45 37.35
N GLY A 108 -9.39 -7.55 36.03
CA GLY A 108 -10.39 -8.04 35.08
C GLY A 108 -11.66 -7.19 35.04
N GLN A 109 -11.54 -5.89 35.30
CA GLN A 109 -12.67 -4.96 35.27
C GLN A 109 -12.78 -4.33 33.88
N GLU A 110 -13.95 -4.45 33.25
CA GLU A 110 -14.28 -3.68 32.07
C GLU A 110 -14.42 -2.19 32.43
N ILE A 111 -13.78 -1.32 31.65
CA ILE A 111 -13.80 0.12 31.86
C ILE A 111 -14.88 0.75 31.00
N ASP A 112 -15.61 1.69 31.59
CA ASP A 112 -16.61 2.49 30.89
C ASP A 112 -15.94 3.27 29.75
N PRO A 113 -16.43 3.18 28.50
CA PRO A 113 -15.91 3.94 27.36
C PRO A 113 -15.81 5.46 27.61
N VAL A 114 -16.70 6.02 28.43
CA VAL A 114 -16.68 7.44 28.82
C VAL A 114 -15.47 7.76 29.70
N LEU A 115 -14.98 6.80 30.48
CA LEU A 115 -13.78 6.93 31.29
C LEU A 115 -12.51 6.92 30.42
N ALA A 116 -12.47 6.02 29.42
CA ALA A 116 -11.35 5.87 28.48
C ALA A 116 -11.14 7.15 27.65
N GLN A 117 -12.22 7.81 27.23
CA GLN A 117 -12.17 9.08 26.49
C GLN A 117 -11.61 10.26 27.31
N ARG A 118 -11.60 10.16 28.65
CA ARG A 118 -11.18 11.24 29.55
C ARG A 118 -9.75 11.09 30.07
N ILE A 119 -9.01 10.07 29.63
CA ILE A 119 -7.63 9.81 30.07
C ILE A 119 -6.64 10.31 29.00
N PRO A 120 -5.86 11.37 29.28
CA PRO A 120 -4.96 12.00 28.30
C PRO A 120 -3.82 11.13 27.78
N ALA A 121 -3.50 10.00 28.42
CA ALA A 121 -2.38 9.17 28.00
C ALA A 121 -2.59 8.45 26.66
N SER A 122 -3.82 8.36 26.16
CA SER A 122 -4.06 7.93 24.76
C SER A 122 -3.55 8.97 23.76
N TYR A 123 -3.57 10.27 24.11
CA TYR A 123 -3.08 11.34 23.27
C TYR A 123 -1.56 11.37 23.20
N ASP A 124 -0.89 11.19 24.34
CA ASP A 124 0.58 11.17 24.37
C ASP A 124 1.15 9.92 23.69
N VAL A 125 0.52 8.75 23.87
CA VAL A 125 0.90 7.52 23.15
C VAL A 125 0.62 7.64 21.65
N ALA A 126 -0.53 8.18 21.25
CA ALA A 126 -0.83 8.43 19.84
C ALA A 126 0.15 9.42 19.22
N ARG A 127 0.55 10.45 19.97
CA ARG A 127 1.54 11.43 19.53
C ARG A 127 2.90 10.78 19.35
N GLU A 128 3.40 10.06 20.36
CA GLU A 128 4.69 9.37 20.31
C GLU A 128 4.74 8.36 19.16
N SER A 129 3.66 7.59 18.98
CA SER A 129 3.55 6.61 17.88
C SER A 129 3.53 7.27 16.49
N GLY A 130 2.79 8.38 16.32
CA GLY A 130 2.78 9.12 15.06
C GLY A 130 4.12 9.82 14.76
N GLU A 131 4.78 10.37 15.78
CA GLU A 131 6.13 10.95 15.67
C GLU A 131 7.17 9.88 15.29
N GLU A 132 7.09 8.69 15.88
CA GLU A 132 7.94 7.54 15.54
C GLU A 132 7.73 7.11 14.09
N ALA A 133 6.47 6.97 13.65
CA ALA A 133 6.15 6.62 12.26
C ALA A 133 6.71 7.66 11.27
N ILE A 134 6.57 8.96 11.58
CA ILE A 134 7.15 10.05 10.78
C ILE A 134 8.68 9.95 10.73
N ALA A 135 9.32 9.66 11.85
CA ALA A 135 10.78 9.56 11.92
C ALA A 135 11.31 8.36 11.11
N ILE A 136 10.67 7.19 11.22
CA ILE A 136 11.06 5.98 10.48
C ILE A 136 10.83 6.18 8.97
N ALA A 137 9.78 6.91 8.58
CA ALA A 137 9.44 7.15 7.18
C ALA A 137 10.48 7.96 6.38
N GLU A 138 11.51 8.52 7.03
CA GLU A 138 12.66 9.12 6.36
C GLU A 138 13.53 8.05 5.67
N THR A 139 13.67 6.88 6.28
CA THR A 139 14.44 5.75 5.73
C THR A 139 13.55 4.67 5.13
N GLU A 140 12.35 4.49 5.68
CA GLU A 140 11.41 3.43 5.29
C GLU A 140 10.00 4.02 5.03
N PRO A 141 9.78 4.71 3.89
CA PRO A 141 8.53 5.44 3.63
C PRO A 141 7.25 4.61 3.72
N LEU A 142 7.32 3.30 3.47
CA LEU A 142 6.17 2.39 3.51
C LEU A 142 5.61 2.18 4.92
N VAL A 143 6.36 2.50 5.98
CA VAL A 143 5.85 2.47 7.37
C VAL A 143 4.64 3.40 7.56
N LEU A 144 4.51 4.47 6.75
CA LEU A 144 3.31 5.32 6.76
C LEU A 144 2.05 4.58 6.31
N VAL A 145 2.19 3.63 5.38
CA VAL A 145 1.09 2.81 4.88
C VAL A 145 0.72 1.75 5.92
N GLU A 146 1.72 1.11 6.51
CA GLU A 146 1.51 0.13 7.60
C GLU A 146 0.83 0.78 8.81
N TYR A 147 1.27 1.98 9.18
CA TYR A 147 0.63 2.74 10.25
C TYR A 147 -0.82 3.10 9.91
N ALA A 148 -1.07 3.55 8.66
CA ALA A 148 -2.42 3.89 8.22
C ALA A 148 -3.35 2.67 8.24
N ASP A 149 -2.88 1.52 7.76
CA ASP A 149 -3.62 0.25 7.78
C ASP A 149 -3.97 -0.16 9.21
N GLN A 150 -2.98 -0.20 10.11
CA GLN A 150 -3.19 -0.52 11.53
C GLN A 150 -4.14 0.46 12.22
N LEU A 151 -4.01 1.76 11.93
CA LEU A 151 -4.89 2.76 12.52
C LEU A 151 -6.33 2.58 12.03
N LEU A 152 -6.54 2.30 10.75
CA LEU A 152 -7.89 2.19 10.18
C LEU A 152 -8.63 0.90 10.60
N ASP A 153 -7.92 -0.09 11.13
CA ASP A 153 -8.49 -1.26 11.79
C ASP A 153 -9.05 -0.96 13.20
N GLU A 154 -8.70 0.18 13.79
CA GLU A 154 -9.21 0.60 15.11
C GLU A 154 -10.66 1.13 15.04
N PRO A 155 -11.40 1.13 16.16
CA PRO A 155 -12.72 1.76 16.25
C PRO A 155 -12.71 3.23 15.78
N PRO A 156 -13.77 3.70 15.09
CA PRO A 156 -13.82 5.05 14.51
C PRO A 156 -13.52 6.19 15.49
N GLU A 157 -13.90 6.04 16.76
CA GLU A 157 -13.64 7.04 17.80
C GLU A 157 -12.14 7.15 18.13
N ILE A 158 -11.42 6.02 18.08
CA ILE A 158 -9.96 5.98 18.27
C ILE A 158 -9.28 6.61 17.06
N VAL A 159 -9.69 6.25 15.84
CA VAL A 159 -9.19 6.84 14.60
C VAL A 159 -9.33 8.36 14.63
N GLN A 160 -10.52 8.87 14.97
CA GLN A 160 -10.75 10.31 15.07
C GLN A 160 -9.86 11.00 16.11
N ALA A 161 -9.68 10.38 17.29
CA ALA A 161 -8.83 10.93 18.34
C ALA A 161 -7.35 10.99 17.93
N VAL A 162 -6.83 9.90 17.34
CA VAL A 162 -5.45 9.83 16.84
C VAL A 162 -5.24 10.81 15.70
N ILE A 163 -6.19 10.92 14.77
CA ILE A 163 -6.09 11.86 13.66
C ILE A 163 -6.13 13.31 14.15
N GLN A 164 -6.91 13.62 15.17
CA GLN A 164 -6.87 14.94 15.79
C GLN A 164 -5.50 15.23 16.40
N VAL A 165 -4.89 14.26 17.11
CA VAL A 165 -3.51 14.37 17.62
C VAL A 165 -2.53 14.65 16.49
N ILE A 166 -2.59 13.88 15.40
CA ILE A 166 -1.69 14.06 14.25
C ILE A 166 -1.88 15.44 13.64
N LYS A 167 -3.11 15.93 13.47
CA LYS A 167 -3.37 17.29 12.93
C LYS A 167 -2.73 18.40 13.76
N ASP A 168 -2.75 18.22 15.09
CA ASP A 168 -2.26 19.18 16.08
C ASP A 168 -0.74 19.09 16.30
N MET A 169 -0.04 18.11 15.73
CA MET A 169 1.42 18.06 15.74
C MET A 169 2.01 19.29 15.04
N ASP A 170 3.14 19.80 15.51
CA ASP A 170 3.82 20.94 14.86
C ASP A 170 4.70 20.53 13.67
N ASP A 171 5.05 19.24 13.54
CA ASP A 171 5.92 18.73 12.47
C ASP A 171 5.23 18.76 11.09
N PRO A 172 5.74 19.49 10.08
CA PRO A 172 5.16 19.53 8.74
C PRO A 172 5.08 18.16 8.03
N ARG A 173 5.96 17.22 8.40
CA ARG A 173 5.99 15.86 7.84
C ARG A 173 4.74 15.05 8.15
N ARG A 174 3.95 15.47 9.14
CA ARG A 174 2.59 14.95 9.38
C ARG A 174 1.72 14.95 8.13
N ALA A 175 1.97 15.85 7.18
CA ALA A 175 1.26 15.87 5.90
C ALA A 175 1.38 14.55 5.11
N ARG A 176 2.54 13.86 5.18
CA ARG A 176 2.75 12.56 4.52
C ARG A 176 1.97 11.44 5.23
N LEU A 177 1.93 11.46 6.56
CA LEU A 177 1.15 10.50 7.35
C LEU A 177 -0.36 10.69 7.12
N LEU A 178 -0.83 11.94 7.18
CA LEU A 178 -2.21 12.29 6.88
C LEU A 178 -2.60 11.87 5.45
N MET A 179 -1.74 12.07 4.45
CA MET A 179 -1.96 11.58 3.09
C MET A 179 -2.15 10.06 3.03
N ALA A 180 -1.30 9.30 3.73
CA ALA A 180 -1.41 7.84 3.77
C ALA A 180 -2.74 7.40 4.38
N VAL A 181 -3.13 7.97 5.53
CA VAL A 181 -4.44 7.67 6.15
C VAL A 181 -5.59 8.07 5.24
N ALA A 182 -5.53 9.23 4.58
CA ALA A 182 -6.57 9.65 3.64
C ALA A 182 -6.68 8.70 2.45
N ALA A 183 -5.58 8.16 1.91
CA ALA A 183 -5.64 7.27 0.75
C ALA A 183 -6.50 6.01 1.02
N TYR A 184 -6.51 5.51 2.26
CA TYR A 184 -7.23 4.29 2.65
C TYR A 184 -8.51 4.56 3.47
N GLY A 185 -8.71 5.78 3.96
CA GLY A 185 -9.87 6.17 4.75
C GLY A 185 -11.16 6.26 3.96
N ASP A 186 -12.29 6.27 4.65
CA ASP A 186 -13.60 6.52 4.03
C ASP A 186 -13.75 7.97 3.53
N LEU A 187 -14.87 8.26 2.83
CA LEU A 187 -15.12 9.57 2.24
C LEU A 187 -15.13 10.72 3.29
N ALA A 188 -15.62 10.44 4.50
CA ALA A 188 -15.72 11.44 5.55
C ALA A 188 -14.33 11.77 6.12
N LEU A 189 -13.54 10.75 6.41
CA LEU A 189 -12.17 10.86 6.89
C LEU A 189 -11.27 11.52 5.83
N GLN A 190 -11.39 11.12 4.56
CA GLN A 190 -10.71 11.76 3.43
C GLN A 190 -10.99 13.26 3.37
N SER A 191 -12.26 13.67 3.40
CA SER A 191 -12.65 15.08 3.32
C SER A 191 -12.09 15.91 4.48
N ASP A 192 -12.13 15.35 5.69
CA ASP A 192 -11.60 15.97 6.90
C ASP A 192 -10.07 16.15 6.82
N ILE A 193 -9.34 15.10 6.43
CA ILE A 193 -7.89 15.15 6.26
C ILE A 193 -7.47 16.10 5.13
N ILE A 194 -8.14 16.09 3.98
CA ILE A 194 -7.87 17.02 2.87
C ILE A 194 -8.00 18.47 3.36
N SER A 195 -8.99 18.74 4.21
CA SER A 195 -9.18 20.07 4.79
C SER A 195 -8.05 20.45 5.75
N ALA A 196 -7.58 19.50 6.57
CA ALA A 196 -6.45 19.68 7.47
C ALA A 196 -5.13 19.91 6.71
N LEU A 197 -4.87 19.15 5.64
CA LEU A 197 -3.71 19.36 4.75
C LEU A 197 -3.69 20.79 4.18
N GLY A 198 -4.86 21.33 3.81
CA GLY A 198 -4.98 22.72 3.36
C GLY A 198 -4.71 23.79 4.43
N ALA A 199 -4.50 23.44 5.69
CA ALA A 199 -4.09 24.34 6.76
C ALA A 199 -2.57 24.32 7.02
N ILE A 200 -1.86 23.29 6.55
CA ILE A 200 -0.41 23.14 6.71
C ILE A 200 0.29 23.99 5.65
N GLN A 201 0.95 25.06 6.08
CA GLN A 201 1.63 26.02 5.18
C GLN A 201 3.04 25.53 4.79
N ASP A 202 3.12 24.31 4.26
CA ASP A 202 4.38 23.66 3.93
C ASP A 202 4.31 22.97 2.54
N PRO A 203 5.42 22.92 1.77
CA PRO A 203 5.46 22.20 0.49
C PRO A 203 5.02 20.73 0.58
N LEU A 204 5.27 20.03 1.69
CA LEU A 204 4.84 18.65 1.89
C LEU A 204 3.32 18.49 1.83
N ALA A 205 2.56 19.49 2.30
CA ALA A 205 1.11 19.50 2.19
C ALA A 205 0.63 19.67 0.75
N VAL A 206 1.37 20.43 -0.06
CA VAL A 206 1.10 20.57 -1.49
C VAL A 206 1.34 19.24 -2.21
N TYR A 207 2.44 18.55 -1.92
CA TYR A 207 2.74 17.23 -2.48
C TYR A 207 1.70 16.18 -2.06
N ALA A 208 1.28 16.18 -0.80
CA ALA A 208 0.21 15.33 -0.29
C ALA A 208 -1.10 15.54 -1.05
N LEU A 209 -1.53 16.80 -1.20
CA LEU A 209 -2.75 17.13 -1.93
C LEU A 209 -2.67 16.82 -3.43
N GLN A 210 -1.50 17.03 -4.07
CA GLN A 210 -1.31 16.64 -5.47
C GLN A 210 -1.40 15.14 -5.66
N THR A 211 -0.88 14.35 -4.72
CA THR A 211 -1.00 12.89 -4.73
C THR A 211 -2.45 12.46 -4.51
N LEU A 212 -3.12 13.00 -3.48
CA LEU A 212 -4.52 12.70 -3.20
C LEU A 212 -5.47 13.08 -4.34
N TRP A 213 -5.17 14.08 -5.16
CA TRP A 213 -5.97 14.35 -6.36
C TRP A 213 -6.17 13.12 -7.25
N HIS A 214 -5.13 12.26 -7.34
CA HIS A 214 -5.14 11.04 -8.13
C HIS A 214 -5.65 9.82 -7.35
N LEU A 215 -5.55 9.82 -6.01
CA LEU A 215 -5.91 8.69 -5.14
C LEU A 215 -7.23 8.87 -4.38
N THR A 216 -7.98 9.92 -4.66
CA THR A 216 -9.29 10.18 -4.06
C THR A 216 -10.40 10.02 -5.09
N THR A 217 -11.61 9.80 -4.59
CA THR A 217 -12.79 9.66 -5.44
C THR A 217 -13.07 10.98 -6.19
N PRO A 218 -13.71 10.92 -7.38
CA PRO A 218 -13.99 12.10 -8.19
C PRO A 218 -14.74 13.22 -7.44
N GLU A 219 -15.56 12.87 -6.45
CA GLU A 219 -16.36 13.79 -5.63
C GLU A 219 -15.49 14.72 -4.76
N LEU A 220 -14.31 14.27 -4.32
CA LEU A 220 -13.42 15.04 -3.45
C LEU A 220 -12.41 15.89 -4.22
N ARG A 221 -12.25 15.67 -5.52
CA ARG A 221 -11.32 16.45 -6.36
C ARG A 221 -11.55 17.97 -6.25
N PRO A 222 -12.78 18.52 -6.33
CA PRO A 222 -13.00 19.95 -6.14
C PRO A 222 -12.49 20.49 -4.80
N LEU A 223 -12.59 19.69 -3.73
CA LEU A 223 -12.05 20.05 -2.41
C LEU A 223 -10.52 20.10 -2.45
N VAL A 224 -9.87 19.08 -3.02
CA VAL A 224 -8.40 19.05 -3.18
C VAL A 224 -7.90 20.26 -3.97
N GLN A 225 -8.52 20.57 -5.11
CA GLN A 225 -8.16 21.74 -5.92
C GLN A 225 -8.32 23.05 -5.15
N ARG A 226 -9.40 23.20 -4.36
CA ARG A 226 -9.61 24.38 -3.52
C ARG A 226 -8.49 24.54 -2.49
N GLN A 227 -8.07 23.45 -1.84
CA GLN A 227 -6.99 23.50 -0.84
C GLN A 227 -5.63 23.77 -1.50
N LEU A 228 -5.35 23.18 -2.67
CA LEU A 228 -4.16 23.51 -3.46
C LEU A 228 -4.12 25.00 -3.85
N GLN A 229 -5.25 25.56 -4.29
CA GLN A 229 -5.35 26.98 -4.62
C GLN A 229 -5.13 27.86 -3.37
N LYS A 230 -5.69 27.47 -2.22
CA LYS A 230 -5.48 28.16 -0.95
C LYS A 230 -4.00 28.22 -0.57
N LEU A 231 -3.29 27.10 -0.61
CA LEU A 231 -1.85 27.05 -0.27
C LEU A 231 -1.03 27.93 -1.24
N ARG A 232 -1.35 27.91 -2.54
CA ARG A 232 -0.73 28.80 -3.53
C ARG A 232 -0.97 30.28 -3.24
N MET A 233 -2.18 30.66 -2.83
CA MET A 233 -2.51 32.06 -2.47
C MET A 233 -1.77 32.54 -1.22
N VAL A 234 -1.50 31.64 -0.27
CA VAL A 234 -0.71 31.94 0.94
C VAL A 234 0.79 32.00 0.62
N GLY A 235 1.20 31.64 -0.59
CA GLY A 235 2.59 31.72 -1.05
C GLY A 235 3.41 30.46 -0.77
N VAL A 236 2.77 29.33 -0.46
CA VAL A 236 3.48 28.05 -0.34
C VAL A 236 4.02 27.66 -1.71
N SER A 237 5.35 27.70 -1.86
CA SER A 237 6.05 27.39 -3.09
C SER A 237 6.66 26.00 -3.04
N ILE A 238 6.42 25.22 -4.07
CA ILE A 238 7.09 23.94 -4.31
C ILE A 238 8.35 24.19 -5.15
N GLY A 239 9.46 23.55 -4.76
CA GLY A 239 10.76 23.71 -5.42
C GLY A 239 10.74 23.23 -6.88
N ALA A 240 11.74 23.67 -7.65
CA ALA A 240 11.94 23.18 -9.00
C ALA A 240 12.08 21.65 -8.98
N GLN A 241 11.31 20.98 -9.84
CA GLN A 241 11.32 19.53 -9.92
C GLN A 241 12.33 19.08 -10.98
N GLY A 242 12.92 17.92 -10.73
CA GLY A 242 13.78 17.25 -11.68
C GLY A 242 13.06 16.84 -12.96
N ALA A 243 13.85 16.48 -13.96
CA ALA A 243 13.31 15.95 -15.21
C ALA A 243 12.66 14.57 -14.94
N LEU A 244 11.37 14.47 -15.24
CA LEU A 244 10.65 13.20 -15.25
C LEU A 244 10.75 12.57 -16.63
N ARG A 245 11.09 11.29 -16.68
CA ARG A 245 11.01 10.43 -17.87
C ARG A 245 9.98 9.35 -17.63
N ALA A 246 9.33 8.91 -18.70
CA ALA A 246 8.38 7.80 -18.66
C ALA A 246 8.74 6.79 -19.76
N LEU A 247 8.87 5.52 -19.39
CA LEU A 247 9.22 4.43 -20.29
C LEU A 247 8.14 3.35 -20.21
N TRP A 248 7.63 2.89 -21.35
CA TRP A 248 6.49 1.96 -21.39
C TRP A 248 6.78 0.73 -22.25
N SER A 249 6.36 -0.44 -21.81
CA SER A 249 6.54 -1.71 -22.54
C SER A 249 5.35 -2.03 -23.44
N PRO A 250 5.54 -2.92 -24.45
CA PRO A 250 4.40 -3.47 -25.17
C PRO A 250 3.54 -4.31 -24.20
N VAL A 251 2.27 -4.47 -24.56
CA VAL A 251 1.35 -5.34 -23.84
C VAL A 251 1.58 -6.80 -24.27
N ASN A 252 1.56 -7.74 -23.33
CA ASN A 252 1.58 -9.17 -23.66
C ASN A 252 0.17 -9.70 -23.94
N ALA A 253 0.06 -10.97 -24.36
CA ALA A 253 -1.25 -11.56 -24.65
C ALA A 253 -2.13 -11.71 -23.40
N GLN A 254 -1.55 -11.69 -22.20
CA GLN A 254 -2.23 -11.71 -20.91
C GLN A 254 -2.63 -10.31 -20.42
N GLY A 255 -2.36 -9.24 -21.16
CA GLY A 255 -2.77 -7.88 -20.78
C GLY A 255 -1.78 -7.12 -19.90
N TYR A 256 -0.63 -7.70 -19.58
CA TYR A 256 0.38 -7.03 -18.75
C TYR A 256 1.28 -6.10 -19.58
N SER A 257 1.63 -4.96 -19.00
CA SER A 257 2.69 -4.07 -19.47
C SER A 257 3.46 -3.45 -18.30
N PHE A 258 4.67 -2.98 -18.56
CA PHE A 258 5.51 -2.27 -17.59
C PHE A 258 5.49 -0.77 -17.89
N LEU A 259 5.37 0.05 -16.86
CA LEU A 259 5.52 1.50 -16.94
C LEU A 259 6.55 1.95 -15.89
N TRP A 260 7.60 2.61 -16.34
CA TRP A 260 8.66 3.13 -15.49
C TRP A 260 8.63 4.65 -15.50
N PHE A 261 8.76 5.25 -14.32
CA PHE A 261 9.03 6.66 -14.17
C PHE A 261 10.43 6.84 -13.59
N ILE A 262 11.25 7.64 -14.25
CA ILE A 262 12.61 7.96 -13.79
C ILE A 262 12.65 9.46 -13.50
N HIS A 263 12.95 9.81 -12.27
CA HIS A 263 13.04 11.18 -11.80
C HIS A 263 14.50 11.50 -11.44
N ALA A 264 15.16 12.32 -12.24
CA ALA A 264 16.53 12.75 -11.92
C ALA A 264 16.51 13.79 -10.79
N HIS A 265 17.44 13.68 -9.84
CA HIS A 265 17.57 14.68 -8.79
C HIS A 265 18.09 16.00 -9.39
N ALA A 266 17.59 17.13 -8.88
CA ALA A 266 17.99 18.45 -9.38
C ALA A 266 19.47 18.76 -9.09
N ASP A 267 20.00 18.24 -7.98
CA ASP A 267 21.34 18.54 -7.48
C ASP A 267 22.42 17.58 -7.99
N ASP A 268 22.05 16.36 -8.39
CA ASP A 268 22.96 15.38 -9.01
C ASP A 268 22.27 14.66 -10.18
N PRO A 269 22.66 14.94 -11.44
CA PRO A 269 22.03 14.32 -12.61
C PRO A 269 22.35 12.83 -12.78
N ASN A 270 23.30 12.27 -12.02
CA ASN A 270 23.61 10.83 -12.01
C ASN A 270 22.81 10.08 -10.95
N ARG A 271 22.12 10.78 -10.05
CA ARG A 271 21.27 10.20 -9.01
C ARG A 271 19.82 10.51 -9.31
N GLY A 272 18.95 9.60 -8.94
CA GLY A 272 17.53 9.79 -9.16
C GLY A 272 16.70 8.66 -8.58
N ASP A 273 15.40 8.80 -8.75
CA ASP A 273 14.41 7.87 -8.26
C ASP A 273 13.80 7.11 -9.42
N LEU A 274 13.58 5.82 -9.22
CA LEU A 274 12.87 4.96 -10.18
C LEU A 274 11.61 4.41 -9.53
N LEU A 275 10.48 4.61 -10.19
CA LEU A 275 9.23 3.91 -9.88
C LEU A 275 8.90 2.95 -11.01
N THR A 276 8.86 1.66 -10.71
CA THR A 276 8.48 0.60 -11.65
C THR A 276 7.08 0.11 -11.37
N LEU A 277 6.26 0.05 -12.41
CA LEU A 277 4.86 -0.33 -12.32
C LEU A 277 4.56 -1.51 -13.27
N ILE A 278 3.71 -2.44 -12.83
CA ILE A 278 3.13 -3.49 -13.66
C ILE A 278 1.64 -3.19 -13.79
N LEU A 279 1.19 -2.95 -15.01
CA LEU A 279 -0.19 -2.65 -15.35
C LEU A 279 -0.83 -3.89 -15.99
N HIS A 280 -2.11 -4.11 -15.74
CA HIS A 280 -2.98 -5.06 -16.38
C HIS A 280 -4.16 -4.32 -17.02
N ASP A 281 -4.51 -4.67 -18.25
CA ASP A 281 -5.51 -3.95 -19.04
C ASP A 281 -6.95 -4.04 -18.50
N GLU A 282 -7.27 -5.06 -17.72
CA GLU A 282 -8.58 -5.19 -17.06
C GLU A 282 -8.55 -4.78 -15.59
N SER A 283 -7.42 -4.99 -14.89
CA SER A 283 -7.34 -4.83 -13.43
C SER A 283 -6.65 -3.55 -12.97
N GLY A 284 -6.08 -2.78 -13.91
CA GLY A 284 -5.35 -1.56 -13.60
C GLY A 284 -3.93 -1.82 -13.12
N LEU A 285 -3.49 -1.11 -12.09
CA LEU A 285 -2.14 -1.25 -11.55
C LEU A 285 -2.03 -2.46 -10.61
N VAL A 286 -1.26 -3.48 -11.00
CA VAL A 286 -1.13 -4.74 -10.26
C VAL A 286 0.02 -4.73 -9.26
N TYR A 287 1.10 -4.03 -9.59
CA TYR A 287 2.29 -3.98 -8.76
C TYR A 287 3.02 -2.66 -8.94
N ALA A 288 3.56 -2.13 -7.85
CA ALA A 288 4.42 -0.96 -7.84
C ALA A 288 5.66 -1.26 -6.99
N SER A 289 6.80 -0.69 -7.38
CA SER A 289 8.04 -0.77 -6.62
C SER A 289 8.86 0.49 -6.85
N ALA A 290 9.45 1.00 -5.79
CA ALA A 290 10.20 2.25 -5.79
C ALA A 290 11.65 2.02 -5.38
N TYR A 291 12.56 2.68 -6.08
CA TYR A 291 14.00 2.64 -5.85
C TYR A 291 14.48 4.09 -5.71
N PRO A 292 14.47 4.65 -4.49
CA PRO A 292 14.98 5.98 -4.24
C PRO A 292 16.50 6.01 -4.38
N ASP A 293 17.04 7.18 -4.76
CA ASP A 293 18.48 7.46 -4.73
C ASP A 293 19.33 6.36 -5.41
N LEU A 294 18.98 6.04 -6.65
CA LEU A 294 19.64 5.06 -7.51
C LEU A 294 20.64 5.73 -8.45
N ASP A 295 21.73 5.03 -8.79
CA ASP A 295 22.66 5.48 -9.84
C ASP A 295 22.01 5.33 -11.22
N LEU A 296 21.64 6.45 -11.83
CA LEU A 296 20.94 6.50 -13.11
C LEU A 296 21.77 5.93 -14.27
N ASN A 297 23.08 5.77 -14.11
CA ASN A 297 23.91 5.09 -15.11
C ASN A 297 23.64 3.58 -15.18
N ALA A 298 23.00 3.00 -14.16
CA ALA A 298 22.52 1.63 -14.18
C ALA A 298 21.20 1.47 -14.96
N LEU A 299 20.53 2.58 -15.29
CA LEU A 299 19.27 2.60 -16.05
C LEU A 299 19.53 2.96 -17.52
N PRO A 300 18.53 2.78 -18.41
CA PRO A 300 18.65 3.26 -19.77
C PRO A 300 18.94 4.77 -19.81
N MET A 301 20.03 5.14 -20.48
CA MET A 301 20.41 6.55 -20.65
C MET A 301 19.29 7.35 -21.29
N PRO A 302 19.08 8.62 -20.90
CA PRO A 302 18.08 9.49 -21.51
C PRO A 302 18.21 9.54 -23.02
N ALA A 303 17.11 9.30 -23.72
CA ALA A 303 17.04 9.35 -25.17
C ALA A 303 15.86 10.20 -25.65
N PRO A 304 15.85 10.65 -26.92
CA PRO A 304 14.69 11.35 -27.46
C PRO A 304 13.42 10.51 -27.34
N LYS A 305 12.27 11.18 -27.13
CA LYS A 305 10.95 10.53 -27.16
C LYS A 305 10.83 9.62 -28.38
N ARG A 306 10.13 8.50 -28.20
CA ARG A 306 9.91 7.43 -29.19
C ARG A 306 11.12 6.55 -29.48
N THR A 307 12.17 6.62 -28.64
CA THR A 307 13.31 5.70 -28.69
C THR A 307 13.00 4.44 -27.91
N VAL A 308 13.33 3.26 -28.45
CA VAL A 308 13.15 1.97 -27.78
C VAL A 308 14.44 1.52 -27.13
N HIS A 309 14.37 1.24 -25.84
CA HIS A 309 15.42 0.61 -25.05
C HIS A 309 15.19 -0.88 -24.94
N ARG A 310 16.27 -1.65 -24.92
CA ARG A 310 16.27 -3.07 -24.59
C ARG A 310 16.89 -3.24 -23.22
N VAL A 311 16.07 -3.54 -22.23
CA VAL A 311 16.51 -3.65 -20.83
C VAL A 311 16.51 -5.11 -20.44
N ARG A 312 17.60 -5.57 -19.83
CA ARG A 312 17.66 -6.91 -19.27
C ARG A 312 17.20 -6.82 -17.82
N MET A 313 16.12 -7.50 -17.48
CA MET A 313 15.70 -7.61 -16.08
C MET A 313 16.73 -8.46 -15.32
N MET A 314 17.06 -8.07 -14.10
CA MET A 314 17.94 -8.87 -13.23
C MET A 314 17.37 -10.28 -13.11
N ASP A 315 18.26 -11.27 -13.14
CA ASP A 315 17.94 -12.71 -13.05
C ASP A 315 17.08 -13.30 -14.17
N SER A 316 16.81 -12.56 -15.25
CA SER A 316 16.13 -13.09 -16.43
C SER A 316 17.00 -13.06 -17.69
N HIS A 317 16.81 -14.07 -18.54
CA HIS A 317 17.32 -14.06 -19.91
C HIS A 317 16.42 -13.23 -20.86
N HIS A 318 15.30 -12.71 -20.36
CA HIS A 318 14.34 -11.97 -21.16
C HIS A 318 14.72 -10.49 -21.21
N GLN A 319 14.65 -9.93 -22.41
CA GLN A 319 14.80 -8.49 -22.63
C GLN A 319 13.41 -7.86 -22.66
N VAL A 320 13.21 -6.83 -21.86
CA VAL A 320 12.02 -6.00 -21.90
C VAL A 320 12.29 -4.83 -22.85
N LEU A 321 11.36 -4.59 -23.76
CA LEU A 321 11.37 -3.42 -24.63
C LEU A 321 10.65 -2.29 -23.91
N LEU A 322 11.27 -1.12 -23.87
CA LEU A 322 10.70 0.07 -23.24
C LEU A 322 10.84 1.26 -24.18
N VAL A 323 9.73 1.92 -24.53
CA VAL A 323 9.75 3.13 -25.37
C VAL A 323 9.71 4.39 -24.52
N GLU A 324 10.57 5.36 -24.83
CA GLU A 324 10.55 6.70 -24.22
C GLU A 324 9.28 7.46 -24.62
N LEU A 325 8.49 7.85 -23.62
CA LEU A 325 7.24 8.58 -23.79
C LEU A 325 7.38 10.06 -23.47
N ASP A 326 6.37 10.82 -23.87
CA ASP A 326 6.08 12.06 -23.15
C ASP A 326 5.66 11.70 -21.72
N PRO A 327 6.27 12.30 -20.67
CA PRO A 327 5.86 12.03 -19.28
C PRO A 327 4.37 12.28 -19.03
N ALA A 328 3.76 13.25 -19.71
CA ALA A 328 2.32 13.51 -19.59
C ALA A 328 1.48 12.34 -20.14
N LEU A 329 1.95 11.67 -21.20
CA LEU A 329 1.31 10.46 -21.72
C LEU A 329 1.51 9.27 -20.77
N GLY A 330 2.70 9.14 -20.17
CA GLY A 330 2.96 8.14 -19.13
C GLY A 330 2.02 8.30 -17.93
N LEU A 331 1.87 9.53 -17.43
CA LEU A 331 0.94 9.84 -16.34
C LEU A 331 -0.52 9.57 -16.71
N ARG A 332 -0.92 9.84 -17.96
CA ARG A 332 -2.25 9.44 -18.46
C ARG A 332 -2.45 7.92 -18.39
N ILE A 333 -1.46 7.13 -18.82
CA ILE A 333 -1.54 5.66 -18.77
C ILE A 333 -1.69 5.19 -17.32
N LEU A 334 -0.96 5.81 -16.39
CA LEU A 334 -1.12 5.53 -14.96
C LEU A 334 -2.52 5.91 -14.46
N ASP A 335 -3.03 7.09 -14.80
CA ASP A 335 -4.37 7.52 -14.41
C ASP A 335 -5.47 6.57 -14.93
N GLU A 336 -5.34 6.08 -16.18
CA GLU A 336 -6.24 5.06 -16.74
C GLU A 336 -6.17 3.74 -15.92
N ALA A 337 -4.99 3.34 -15.47
CA ALA A 337 -4.81 2.16 -14.63
C ALA A 337 -5.33 2.35 -13.18
N LEU A 338 -5.20 3.55 -12.61
CA LEU A 338 -5.76 3.89 -11.30
C LEU A 338 -7.29 3.94 -11.35
N ASP A 339 -7.88 4.48 -12.42
CA ASP A 339 -9.34 4.47 -12.63
C ASP A 339 -9.89 3.02 -12.67
N LEU A 340 -9.14 2.08 -13.26
CA LEU A 340 -9.50 0.65 -13.26
C LEU A 340 -9.42 0.02 -11.87
N LEU A 341 -8.41 0.37 -11.05
CA LEU A 341 -8.31 -0.09 -9.66
C LEU A 341 -9.52 0.34 -8.84
N VAL A 342 -9.94 1.61 -8.97
CA VAL A 342 -11.14 2.13 -8.31
C VAL A 342 -12.38 1.35 -8.74
N ALA A 343 -12.53 1.09 -10.04
CA ALA A 343 -13.65 0.33 -10.57
C ALA A 343 -13.71 -1.12 -10.05
N HIS A 344 -12.58 -1.66 -9.59
CA HIS A 344 -12.46 -3.01 -9.01
C HIS A 344 -12.45 -2.99 -7.47
N GLU A 345 -12.64 -1.82 -6.84
CA GLU A 345 -12.56 -1.66 -5.37
C GLU A 345 -11.25 -2.18 -4.77
N ALA A 346 -10.16 -2.14 -5.55
CA ALA A 346 -8.86 -2.61 -5.12
C ALA A 346 -8.12 -1.51 -4.33
N PRO A 347 -7.38 -1.86 -3.27
CA PRO A 347 -6.62 -0.89 -2.49
C PRO A 347 -5.48 -0.29 -3.31
N TRP A 348 -5.09 0.95 -2.98
CA TRP A 348 -3.95 1.59 -3.61
C TRP A 348 -2.63 0.88 -3.24
N PRO A 349 -1.73 0.64 -4.20
CA PRO A 349 -0.38 0.17 -3.88
C PRO A 349 0.36 1.21 -3.03
N GLY A 350 0.97 0.76 -1.93
CA GLY A 350 1.61 1.64 -0.95
C GLY A 350 2.68 2.55 -1.56
N GLU A 351 3.42 2.06 -2.55
CA GLU A 351 4.45 2.83 -3.25
C GLU A 351 3.86 4.02 -4.00
N ILE A 352 2.66 3.88 -4.59
CA ILE A 352 1.98 5.01 -5.25
C ILE A 352 1.57 6.07 -4.21
N VAL A 353 1.10 5.63 -3.05
CA VAL A 353 0.71 6.52 -1.96
C VAL A 353 1.90 7.33 -1.49
N VAL A 354 3.00 6.69 -1.11
CA VAL A 354 4.13 7.38 -0.46
C VAL A 354 5.07 8.07 -1.45
N PHE A 355 5.24 7.53 -2.66
CA PHE A 355 6.13 8.08 -3.70
C PHE A 355 5.39 8.83 -4.82
N GLY A 356 4.08 9.02 -4.71
CA GLY A 356 3.28 9.78 -5.67
C GLY A 356 3.81 11.19 -5.95
N HIS A 357 4.45 11.81 -4.96
CA HIS A 357 5.09 13.10 -5.11
C HIS A 357 6.16 13.10 -6.21
N TRP A 358 6.88 12.01 -6.48
CA TRP A 358 7.83 11.94 -7.61
C TRP A 358 7.15 12.15 -8.97
N LEU A 359 5.89 11.75 -9.08
CA LEU A 359 5.09 11.78 -10.30
C LEU A 359 4.38 13.11 -10.48
N TRP A 360 3.75 13.63 -9.43
CA TRP A 360 2.80 14.74 -9.54
C TRP A 360 3.28 16.06 -8.93
N ALA A 361 4.33 16.04 -8.08
CA ALA A 361 4.86 17.25 -7.46
C ALA A 361 5.24 18.31 -8.51
N GLY A 362 4.93 19.57 -8.23
CA GLY A 362 5.37 20.70 -9.07
C GLY A 362 4.78 20.77 -10.48
N ARG A 363 4.03 19.74 -10.89
CA ARG A 363 3.44 19.65 -12.21
C ARG A 363 2.02 20.19 -12.15
N THR A 364 1.66 20.98 -13.18
CA THR A 364 0.25 21.27 -13.42
C THR A 364 -0.45 19.94 -13.60
N LEU A 365 -1.49 19.68 -12.80
CA LEU A 365 -2.32 18.49 -12.94
C LEU A 365 -2.62 18.32 -14.43
N PRO A 366 -2.19 17.23 -15.07
CA PRO A 366 -2.30 17.11 -16.51
C PRO A 366 -3.78 17.25 -16.88
N PRO A 367 -4.13 17.98 -17.94
CA PRO A 367 -5.46 17.85 -18.50
C PRO A 367 -5.64 16.36 -18.82
N ARG A 368 -6.71 15.73 -18.31
CA ARG A 368 -7.06 14.32 -18.64
C ARG A 368 -7.10 14.04 -20.15
N GLU A 369 -7.09 15.09 -20.96
CA GLU A 369 -7.14 15.11 -22.42
C GLU A 369 -5.77 15.04 -23.11
N VAL A 370 -4.71 14.47 -22.52
CA VAL A 370 -3.48 14.18 -23.29
C VAL A 370 -3.81 13.14 -24.36
N ALA A 371 -4.19 13.56 -25.57
CA ALA A 371 -4.67 12.66 -26.60
C ALA A 371 -3.61 11.61 -27.02
N TRP A 372 -4.04 10.36 -27.18
CA TRP A 372 -3.22 9.36 -27.87
C TRP A 372 -2.86 9.85 -29.28
N PRO A 373 -1.64 9.55 -29.77
CA PRO A 373 -1.28 9.88 -31.14
C PRO A 373 -2.21 9.16 -32.14
N ASN A 374 -2.47 9.83 -33.26
CA ASN A 374 -3.27 9.24 -34.33
C ASN A 374 -2.58 8.00 -34.89
N LEU A 375 -3.27 6.86 -34.77
CA LEU A 375 -2.82 5.60 -35.32
C LEU A 375 -2.80 5.64 -36.86
N PRO A 376 -1.88 4.90 -37.50
CA PRO A 376 -1.86 4.79 -38.95
C PRO A 376 -3.10 4.01 -39.45
N LYS A 377 -3.37 4.10 -40.76
CA LYS A 377 -4.42 3.27 -41.35
C LYS A 377 -4.04 1.79 -41.26
N PRO A 378 -5.00 0.89 -41.04
CA PRO A 378 -4.74 -0.54 -41.08
C PRO A 378 -4.27 -0.96 -42.48
N ALA A 379 -3.27 -1.82 -42.54
CA ALA A 379 -2.70 -2.26 -43.80
C ALA A 379 -3.73 -3.08 -44.59
N SER A 380 -3.79 -2.87 -45.92
CA SER A 380 -4.65 -3.65 -46.83
C SER A 380 -4.16 -3.50 -48.27
N PRO A 381 -3.92 -4.61 -49.00
CA PRO A 381 -3.82 -6.00 -48.54
C PRO A 381 -2.51 -6.25 -47.76
N VAL A 382 -2.46 -7.32 -46.96
CA VAL A 382 -1.25 -7.78 -46.26
C VAL A 382 -0.97 -9.22 -46.67
N ASP A 383 0.30 -9.53 -46.96
CA ASP A 383 0.76 -10.89 -47.24
C ASP A 383 0.52 -11.80 -46.02
N GLU A 384 -0.06 -12.98 -46.22
CA GLU A 384 -0.31 -13.97 -45.17
C GLU A 384 0.94 -14.32 -44.38
N LYS A 385 2.11 -14.37 -45.04
CA LYS A 385 3.39 -14.66 -44.39
C LYS A 385 3.72 -13.59 -43.36
N ILE A 386 3.51 -12.31 -43.67
CA ILE A 386 3.73 -11.19 -42.75
C ILE A 386 2.77 -11.26 -41.56
N LEU A 387 1.52 -11.66 -41.80
CA LEU A 387 0.53 -11.82 -40.73
C LEU A 387 0.90 -12.97 -39.78
N SER A 388 1.40 -14.09 -40.33
CA SER A 388 1.85 -15.23 -39.52
C SER A 388 3.15 -14.96 -38.75
N SER A 389 4.10 -14.22 -39.34
CA SER A 389 5.39 -13.91 -38.71
C SER A 389 5.31 -12.77 -37.69
N LEU A 390 4.17 -12.08 -37.57
CA LEU A 390 4.02 -10.97 -36.62
C LEU A 390 4.29 -11.41 -35.17
N LEU A 391 3.98 -12.66 -34.82
CA LEU A 391 4.26 -13.22 -33.49
C LEU A 391 5.75 -13.48 -33.22
N GLU A 392 6.58 -13.46 -34.26
CA GLU A 392 8.05 -13.58 -34.18
C GLU A 392 8.71 -12.22 -33.93
N GLU A 393 7.99 -11.11 -34.14
CA GLU A 393 8.50 -9.77 -33.89
C GLU A 393 8.77 -9.57 -32.38
N PRO A 394 9.88 -8.90 -31.99
CA PRO A 394 10.26 -8.76 -30.58
C PRO A 394 9.14 -8.24 -29.65
N PRO A 395 8.31 -7.26 -30.04
CA PRO A 395 7.20 -6.78 -29.21
C PRO A 395 6.09 -7.83 -28.98
N PHE A 396 6.02 -8.88 -29.80
CA PHE A 396 5.07 -9.99 -29.68
C PHE A 396 5.69 -11.24 -29.04
N THR A 397 6.93 -11.18 -28.54
CA THR A 397 7.60 -12.33 -27.91
C THR A 397 6.79 -12.93 -26.77
N GLY A 398 6.09 -12.10 -25.97
CA GLY A 398 5.23 -12.56 -24.87
C GLY A 398 3.81 -12.95 -25.28
N TRP A 399 3.48 -13.01 -26.57
CA TRP A 399 2.12 -13.28 -27.02
C TRP A 399 1.83 -14.77 -27.05
N ILE A 400 1.40 -15.28 -25.90
CA ILE A 400 0.88 -16.63 -25.68
C ILE A 400 -0.43 -16.44 -24.92
N TRP A 401 -1.56 -16.89 -25.45
CA TRP A 401 -2.83 -16.77 -24.77
C TRP A 401 -3.00 -17.94 -23.81
N LEU A 402 -2.95 -17.70 -22.50
CA LEU A 402 -3.09 -18.78 -21.51
C LEU A 402 -4.50 -18.75 -20.94
N LEU A 403 -5.19 -19.89 -21.03
CA LEU A 403 -6.53 -20.08 -20.49
C LEU A 403 -6.54 -21.31 -19.58
N PRO A 404 -7.12 -21.22 -18.36
CA PRO A 404 -7.27 -22.37 -17.47
C PRO A 404 -7.96 -23.57 -18.14
N GLU A 405 -8.86 -23.30 -19.09
CA GLU A 405 -9.59 -24.29 -19.87
C GLU A 405 -8.66 -25.15 -20.73
N PHE A 406 -7.49 -24.65 -21.14
CA PHE A 406 -6.57 -25.38 -22.01
C PHE A 406 -6.03 -26.63 -21.32
N ASP A 407 -5.77 -26.58 -20.02
CA ASP A 407 -5.34 -27.74 -19.25
C ASP A 407 -6.43 -28.84 -19.23
N ALA A 408 -7.70 -28.47 -19.14
CA ALA A 408 -8.83 -29.39 -19.20
C ALA A 408 -9.02 -29.95 -20.62
N LEU A 409 -8.88 -29.12 -21.65
CA LEU A 409 -8.99 -29.52 -23.06
C LEU A 409 -7.91 -30.52 -23.45
N ILE A 410 -6.64 -30.24 -23.08
CA ILE A 410 -5.51 -31.14 -23.31
C ILE A 410 -5.67 -32.43 -22.48
N ALA A 411 -6.27 -32.39 -21.28
CA ALA A 411 -6.51 -33.59 -20.48
C ALA A 411 -7.54 -34.54 -21.09
N ARG A 412 -8.62 -33.98 -21.69
CA ARG A 412 -9.74 -34.76 -22.24
C ARG A 412 -9.37 -35.54 -23.50
N ARG A 413 -8.38 -35.06 -24.26
CA ARG A 413 -7.85 -35.78 -25.41
C ARG A 413 -6.49 -36.34 -25.04
N GLN A 414 -6.39 -37.66 -24.84
CA GLN A 414 -5.09 -38.36 -24.76
C GLN A 414 -4.13 -37.75 -25.79
N GLU A 415 -2.87 -37.49 -25.41
CA GLU A 415 -1.78 -36.82 -26.16
C GLU A 415 -1.43 -37.49 -27.51
N LYS A 416 -2.41 -37.86 -28.32
CA LYS A 416 -2.22 -38.13 -29.73
C LYS A 416 -1.71 -36.83 -30.32
N ALA A 417 -0.53 -36.92 -30.95
CA ALA A 417 0.29 -35.82 -31.43
C ALA A 417 -0.53 -34.56 -31.76
N LEU A 418 -0.28 -33.48 -31.01
CA LEU A 418 -0.80 -32.15 -31.32
C LEU A 418 -0.50 -31.85 -32.79
N ARG A 419 -1.52 -31.46 -33.55
CA ARG A 419 -1.40 -31.09 -34.96
C ARG A 419 -1.91 -29.68 -35.15
N LYS A 420 -1.13 -28.87 -35.86
CA LYS A 420 -1.62 -27.63 -36.45
C LYS A 420 -2.80 -27.99 -37.36
N ASP A 421 -3.87 -27.20 -37.29
CA ASP A 421 -5.13 -27.42 -38.00
C ASP A 421 -5.91 -28.69 -37.58
N GLY A 422 -5.56 -29.29 -36.44
CA GLY A 422 -6.34 -30.35 -35.82
C GLY A 422 -7.56 -29.84 -35.04
N SER A 423 -8.45 -30.73 -34.61
CA SER A 423 -9.68 -30.34 -33.91
C SER A 423 -9.45 -29.53 -32.63
N LEU A 424 -8.35 -29.79 -31.91
CA LEU A 424 -8.00 -29.04 -30.69
C LEU A 424 -7.50 -27.62 -31.02
N HIS A 425 -6.84 -27.45 -32.17
CA HIS A 425 -6.42 -26.14 -32.65
C HIS A 425 -7.64 -25.29 -33.04
N GLU A 426 -8.61 -25.89 -33.74
CA GLU A 426 -9.88 -25.23 -34.09
C GLU A 426 -10.69 -24.84 -32.83
N GLU A 427 -10.74 -25.70 -31.82
CA GLU A 427 -11.41 -25.40 -30.55
C GLU A 427 -10.74 -24.24 -29.79
N VAL A 428 -9.41 -24.12 -29.85
CA VAL A 428 -8.69 -22.96 -29.29
C VAL A 428 -9.00 -21.68 -30.07
N ILE A 429 -9.09 -21.74 -31.42
CA ILE A 429 -9.50 -20.59 -32.23
C ILE A 429 -10.90 -20.13 -31.85
N ASP A 430 -11.84 -21.07 -31.68
CA ASP A 430 -13.21 -20.78 -31.24
C ASP A 430 -13.23 -20.07 -29.88
N ILE A 431 -12.40 -20.52 -28.94
CA ILE A 431 -12.30 -19.90 -27.61
C ILE A 431 -11.69 -18.50 -27.70
N LEU A 432 -10.64 -18.30 -28.52
CA LEU A 432 -10.02 -16.98 -28.70
C LEU A 432 -11.00 -15.95 -29.30
N LEU A 433 -11.91 -16.42 -30.15
CA LEU A 433 -12.87 -15.58 -30.85
C LEU A 433 -14.27 -15.57 -30.19
N ASP A 434 -14.42 -16.21 -29.03
CA ASP A 434 -15.62 -16.08 -28.22
C ASP A 434 -15.81 -14.63 -27.74
N GLY A 435 -17.05 -14.19 -27.55
CA GLY A 435 -17.41 -12.76 -27.47
C GLY A 435 -16.56 -11.92 -26.50
N ALA A 436 -16.30 -12.43 -25.30
CA ALA A 436 -15.46 -11.76 -24.31
C ALA A 436 -13.97 -11.77 -24.71
N ASN A 437 -13.42 -12.94 -25.06
CA ASN A 437 -12.02 -13.10 -25.46
C ASN A 437 -11.68 -12.33 -26.73
N ARG A 438 -12.60 -12.28 -27.70
CA ARG A 438 -12.46 -11.51 -28.93
C ARG A 438 -12.28 -10.02 -28.64
N SER A 439 -13.14 -9.47 -27.79
CA SER A 439 -13.09 -8.05 -27.40
C SER A 439 -11.78 -7.75 -26.66
N LEU A 440 -11.36 -8.63 -25.76
CA LEU A 440 -10.12 -8.50 -24.99
C LEU A 440 -8.88 -8.57 -25.91
N LEU A 441 -8.81 -9.58 -26.78
CA LEU A 441 -7.74 -9.73 -27.77
C LEU A 441 -7.69 -8.53 -28.73
N GLY A 442 -8.86 -8.04 -29.17
CA GLY A 442 -9.00 -6.84 -29.98
C GLY A 442 -8.39 -5.62 -29.29
N ASN A 443 -8.74 -5.38 -28.03
CA ASN A 443 -8.19 -4.27 -27.24
C ASN A 443 -6.68 -4.39 -27.04
N ARG A 444 -6.17 -5.59 -26.75
CA ARG A 444 -4.72 -5.85 -26.60
C ARG A 444 -3.96 -5.57 -27.90
N LEU A 445 -4.50 -5.97 -29.05
CA LEU A 445 -3.92 -5.65 -30.36
C LEU A 445 -3.93 -4.15 -30.65
N LEU A 446 -4.98 -3.44 -30.25
CA LEU A 446 -5.05 -1.99 -30.37
C LEU A 446 -3.98 -1.30 -29.52
N GLN A 447 -3.79 -1.73 -28.27
CA GLN A 447 -2.74 -1.21 -27.40
C GLN A 447 -1.33 -1.53 -27.94
N GLN A 448 -1.15 -2.73 -28.47
CA GLN A 448 0.09 -3.12 -29.14
C GLN A 448 0.40 -2.24 -30.35
N ALA A 449 -0.61 -1.94 -31.18
CA ALA A 449 -0.45 -1.01 -32.29
C ALA A 449 -0.09 0.41 -31.85
N ARG A 450 -0.64 0.90 -30.73
CA ARG A 450 -0.25 2.19 -30.13
C ARG A 450 1.20 2.18 -29.69
N TRP A 451 1.63 1.13 -29.01
CA TRP A 451 3.02 0.97 -28.60
C TRP A 451 3.97 0.96 -29.80
N LEU A 452 3.66 0.16 -30.84
CA LEU A 452 4.45 0.10 -32.09
C LEU A 452 4.52 1.47 -32.80
N HIS A 453 3.41 2.19 -32.85
CA HIS A 453 3.38 3.53 -33.43
C HIS A 453 4.27 4.51 -32.65
N LEU A 454 4.22 4.46 -31.32
CA LEU A 454 5.09 5.23 -30.43
C LEU A 454 6.55 4.86 -30.65
N ALA A 455 6.87 3.57 -30.80
CA ALA A 455 8.20 3.05 -31.13
C ALA A 455 8.70 3.37 -32.56
N ARG A 456 7.93 4.12 -33.36
CA ARG A 456 8.19 4.46 -34.78
C ARG A 456 8.11 3.27 -35.75
N GLU A 457 7.56 2.14 -35.31
CA GLU A 457 7.32 0.94 -36.13
C GLU A 457 5.99 1.03 -36.87
N VAL A 458 5.83 2.05 -37.72
CA VAL A 458 4.54 2.42 -38.35
C VAL A 458 3.98 1.28 -39.21
N LYS A 459 4.83 0.56 -39.94
CA LYS A 459 4.40 -0.57 -40.78
C LYS A 459 3.83 -1.69 -39.93
N THR A 460 4.55 -2.10 -38.90
CA THR A 460 4.12 -3.15 -37.96
C THR A 460 2.86 -2.73 -37.20
N ALA A 461 2.76 -1.45 -36.80
CA ALA A 461 1.53 -0.91 -36.22
C ALA A 461 0.33 -1.02 -37.18
N SER A 462 0.49 -0.67 -38.46
CA SER A 462 -0.56 -0.84 -39.47
C SER A 462 -0.97 -2.30 -39.69
N VAL A 463 -0.02 -3.24 -39.62
CA VAL A 463 -0.30 -4.68 -39.69
C VAL A 463 -1.06 -5.14 -38.44
N ALA A 464 -0.61 -4.77 -37.24
CA ALA A 464 -1.31 -5.09 -35.98
C ALA A 464 -2.75 -4.56 -35.97
N LEU A 465 -3.01 -3.39 -36.57
CA LEU A 465 -4.38 -2.87 -36.71
C LEU A 465 -5.22 -3.63 -37.75
N ALA A 466 -4.59 -4.19 -38.79
CA ALA A 466 -5.30 -5.07 -39.73
C ALA A 466 -5.73 -6.36 -39.01
N VAL A 467 -4.84 -6.92 -38.19
CA VAL A 467 -5.15 -8.08 -37.32
C VAL A 467 -6.26 -7.74 -36.34
N HIS A 468 -6.19 -6.59 -35.66
CA HIS A 468 -7.26 -6.11 -34.77
C HIS A 468 -8.62 -6.12 -35.47
N ARG A 469 -8.71 -5.57 -36.70
CA ARG A 469 -9.97 -5.59 -37.48
C ARG A 469 -10.45 -7.01 -37.81
N ALA A 470 -9.54 -7.93 -38.12
CA ALA A 470 -9.88 -9.32 -38.38
C ALA A 470 -10.41 -10.03 -37.11
N VAL A 471 -9.80 -9.76 -35.95
CA VAL A 471 -10.29 -10.23 -34.65
C VAL A 471 -11.70 -9.69 -34.37
N GLU A 472 -11.93 -8.39 -34.51
CA GLU A 472 -13.26 -7.78 -34.32
C GLU A 472 -14.31 -8.38 -35.27
N ALA A 473 -13.92 -8.74 -36.50
CA ALA A 473 -14.77 -9.40 -37.47
C ALA A 473 -15.02 -10.90 -37.17
N GLY A 474 -14.27 -11.50 -36.24
CA GLY A 474 -14.33 -12.93 -35.94
C GLY A 474 -13.77 -13.82 -37.06
N ASP A 475 -12.76 -13.34 -37.78
CA ASP A 475 -12.15 -14.07 -38.90
C ASP A 475 -11.30 -15.25 -38.40
N ARG A 476 -11.91 -16.45 -38.39
CA ARG A 476 -11.30 -17.70 -37.91
C ARG A 476 -10.10 -18.14 -38.72
N ASP A 477 -10.07 -17.81 -40.00
CA ASP A 477 -9.05 -18.30 -40.94
C ASP A 477 -7.86 -17.35 -41.04
N HIS A 478 -7.92 -16.21 -40.34
CA HIS A 478 -6.87 -15.22 -40.37
C HIS A 478 -5.52 -15.80 -39.86
N PRO A 479 -4.41 -15.67 -40.62
CA PRO A 479 -3.14 -16.34 -40.32
C PRO A 479 -2.59 -16.06 -38.91
N PHE A 480 -2.72 -14.82 -38.43
CA PHE A 480 -2.29 -14.45 -37.08
C PHE A 480 -3.06 -15.18 -35.98
N ILE A 481 -4.39 -15.32 -36.12
CA ILE A 481 -5.24 -15.94 -35.09
C ILE A 481 -4.91 -17.43 -34.99
N ARG A 482 -4.76 -18.09 -36.15
CA ARG A 482 -4.32 -19.49 -36.23
C ARG A 482 -2.94 -19.67 -35.59
N GLU A 483 -1.98 -18.80 -35.89
CA GLU A 483 -0.65 -18.92 -35.29
C GLU A 483 -0.66 -18.67 -33.77
N LEU A 484 -1.44 -17.69 -33.29
CA LEU A 484 -1.59 -17.43 -31.86
C LEU A 484 -2.22 -18.63 -31.13
N ALA A 485 -3.28 -19.21 -31.69
CA ALA A 485 -3.92 -20.42 -31.17
C ALA A 485 -2.93 -21.57 -31.08
N TRP A 486 -2.17 -21.81 -32.15
CA TRP A 486 -1.18 -22.88 -32.19
C TRP A 486 -0.05 -22.70 -31.16
N ARG A 487 0.52 -21.49 -31.09
CA ARG A 487 1.57 -21.16 -30.12
C ARG A 487 1.09 -21.32 -28.68
N SER A 488 -0.13 -20.90 -28.41
CA SER A 488 -0.77 -21.01 -27.09
C SER A 488 -0.99 -22.47 -26.69
N LEU A 489 -1.45 -23.29 -27.63
CA LEU A 489 -1.64 -24.72 -27.43
C LEU A 489 -0.33 -25.46 -27.14
N ILE A 490 0.74 -25.15 -27.90
CA ILE A 490 2.07 -25.74 -27.64
C ILE A 490 2.57 -25.36 -26.25
N SER A 491 2.44 -24.07 -25.88
CA SER A 491 2.90 -23.59 -24.57
C SER A 491 2.19 -24.30 -23.42
N ALA A 492 0.87 -24.44 -23.49
CA ALA A 492 0.08 -25.15 -22.47
C ALA A 492 0.50 -26.63 -22.36
N ALA A 493 0.74 -27.30 -23.49
CA ALA A 493 1.19 -28.69 -23.49
C ALA A 493 2.59 -28.86 -22.88
N ALA A 494 3.51 -27.96 -23.20
CA ALA A 494 4.88 -27.98 -22.66
C ALA A 494 4.88 -27.76 -21.14
N ASP A 495 4.12 -26.78 -20.65
CA ASP A 495 4.02 -26.47 -19.22
C ASP A 495 3.41 -27.65 -18.44
N ARG A 496 2.36 -28.29 -18.97
CA ARG A 496 1.79 -29.50 -18.39
C ARG A 496 2.80 -30.65 -18.29
N ALA A 497 3.60 -30.88 -19.34
CA ALA A 497 4.63 -31.91 -19.35
C ALA A 497 5.73 -31.64 -18.30
N MET A 498 6.13 -30.37 -18.15
CA MET A 498 7.07 -29.94 -17.12
C MET A 498 6.51 -30.15 -15.71
N ARG A 499 5.26 -29.75 -15.44
CA ARG A 499 4.59 -29.95 -14.15
C ARG A 499 4.47 -31.43 -13.77
N ARG A 500 4.18 -32.32 -14.74
CA ARG A 500 4.21 -33.78 -14.50
C ARG A 500 5.60 -34.28 -14.12
N THR A 501 6.63 -33.81 -14.82
CA THR A 501 8.02 -34.20 -14.57
C THR A 501 8.47 -33.78 -13.17
N LEU A 502 8.16 -32.54 -12.75
CA LEU A 502 8.46 -32.04 -11.41
C LEU A 502 7.72 -32.82 -10.30
N ARG A 503 6.44 -33.17 -10.52
CA ARG A 503 5.70 -34.03 -9.58
C ARG A 503 6.27 -35.43 -9.44
N MET A 504 6.92 -35.96 -10.47
CA MET A 504 7.62 -37.25 -10.39
C MET A 504 8.97 -37.15 -9.64
N LEU A 505 9.51 -35.94 -9.44
CA LEU A 505 10.80 -35.68 -8.81
C LEU A 505 10.70 -35.21 -7.35
N SER A 506 9.51 -34.82 -6.87
CA SER A 506 9.23 -34.62 -5.44
C SER A 506 8.68 -35.92 -4.85
N PRO A 507 9.49 -36.78 -4.19
CA PRO A 507 8.94 -37.83 -3.36
C PRO A 507 8.29 -37.20 -2.12
N ASP A 508 7.07 -37.64 -1.80
CA ASP A 508 6.38 -37.35 -0.54
C ASP A 508 7.22 -37.72 0.70
#